data_AF-A0A3D2PB86-F1
#
_entry.id   AF-A0A3D2PB86-F1
#
_cell.length_a   1.000
_cell.length_b   1.000
_cell.length_c   1.000
_cell.angle_alpha   90.00
_cell.angle_beta   90.00
_cell.angle_gamma   90.00
#
_symmetry.space_group_name_H-M   'P 1'
#
loop_
_entity.id
_entity.type
_entity.pdbx_description
1 polymer ?
#
loop_
_entity_poly.entity_id
_entity_poly.type
_entity_poly.pdbx_seq_one_letter_code
_entity_poly.pdbx_strand_id
1 'polypeptide(L)'
;MNFALEKGVLIAPNEEKIIILSSGTAQEIKLDISSGTFTSTTTITVTRKTDLLTPDTFKQPNLKGTGIGIQVDASTQPLKPVTITVSYTDAELIAAGITNETDLVLARYDEDTKEWVILSSTPIPAENKIIATVEQFSLFQIIQITTRPRAGETVTVYHGVFDPASGEKVGIAYTLSGAGEVKIVVYDSLGRQIGTVFAGSRNTGNYLDWWYGKNDSEETVASGVYLIYIETPGVKVMKKVVVVK
;
A
#
# COMPACT_ATOMS: atom_id res chain seq x y z
N MET A 1 -20.38 7.71 25.46
CA MET A 1 -20.56 8.58 24.27
C MET A 1 -19.16 9.03 23.85
N ASN A 2 -18.58 8.43 22.81
CA ASN A 2 -17.32 8.94 22.25
C ASN A 2 -17.69 10.08 21.30
N PHE A 3 -17.38 11.31 21.70
CA PHE A 3 -17.48 12.45 20.79
C PHE A 3 -16.36 12.32 19.77
N ALA A 4 -16.69 12.35 18.48
CA ALA A 4 -15.69 12.44 17.43
C ALA A 4 -14.91 13.74 17.62
N LEU A 5 -13.59 13.66 17.68
CA LEU A 5 -12.73 14.83 17.79
C LEU A 5 -12.70 15.49 16.41
N GLU A 6 -13.29 16.68 16.28
CA GLU A 6 -13.44 17.41 15.02
C GLU A 6 -13.12 18.91 15.18
N LYS A 7 -12.57 19.53 14.13
CA LYS A 7 -12.34 20.97 14.07
C LYS A 7 -12.51 21.50 12.63
N GLY A 8 -13.46 22.42 12.46
CA GLY A 8 -13.64 23.22 11.26
C GLY A 8 -12.89 24.56 11.33
N VAL A 9 -12.22 24.95 10.25
CA VAL A 9 -11.45 26.20 10.14
C VAL A 9 -11.64 26.81 8.75
N LEU A 10 -11.90 28.11 8.70
CA LEU A 10 -11.86 28.89 7.46
C LEU A 10 -10.43 29.37 7.18
N ILE A 11 -10.00 29.24 5.93
CA ILE A 11 -8.72 29.71 5.43
C ILE A 11 -8.97 30.70 4.29
N ALA A 12 -8.45 31.92 4.44
CA ALA A 12 -8.51 32.95 3.41
C ALA A 12 -7.54 32.65 2.25
N PRO A 13 -7.75 33.23 1.06
CA PRO A 13 -6.83 33.11 -0.05
C PRO A 13 -5.41 33.52 0.34
N ASN A 14 -4.43 32.71 -0.05
CA ASN A 14 -3.02 32.91 0.26
C ASN A 14 -2.65 32.97 1.75
N GLU A 15 -3.54 32.59 2.67
CA GLU A 15 -3.25 32.54 4.11
C GLU A 15 -2.33 31.36 4.44
N GLU A 16 -1.33 31.61 5.30
CA GLU A 16 -0.57 30.56 5.98
C GLU A 16 -1.26 30.25 7.31
N LYS A 17 -1.46 28.96 7.61
CA LYS A 17 -2.21 28.56 8.79
C LYS A 17 -1.76 27.21 9.33
N ILE A 18 -1.74 27.11 10.66
CA ILE A 18 -1.56 25.85 11.37
C ILE A 18 -2.88 25.46 12.02
N ILE A 19 -3.41 24.29 11.67
CA ILE A 19 -4.60 23.71 12.30
C ILE A 19 -4.13 22.62 13.27
N ILE A 20 -4.49 22.74 14.53
CA ILE A 20 -4.26 21.71 15.55
C ILE A 20 -5.60 21.18 16.05
N LEU A 21 -5.76 19.86 15.98
CA LEU A 21 -6.86 19.09 16.55
C LEU A 21 -6.27 18.16 17.63
N SER A 22 -6.73 18.28 18.88
CA SER A 22 -6.16 17.53 20.00
C SER A 22 -7.25 17.20 21.04
N SER A 23 -7.25 15.98 21.55
CA SER A 23 -7.99 15.55 22.75
C SER A 23 -7.11 15.52 24.02
N GLY A 24 -5.87 16.02 23.93
CA GLY A 24 -4.80 15.93 24.92
C GLY A 24 -3.42 15.84 24.24
N THR A 25 -2.33 15.71 25.02
CA THR A 25 -0.96 15.67 24.47
C THR A 25 -0.64 14.43 23.64
N ALA A 26 -1.42 13.35 23.78
CA ALA A 26 -1.11 12.05 23.20
C ALA A 26 -1.80 11.77 21.83
N GLN A 27 -2.85 12.52 21.48
CA GLN A 27 -3.64 12.32 20.26
C GLN A 27 -3.86 13.65 19.53
N GLU A 28 -2.75 14.24 19.09
CA GLU A 28 -2.72 15.47 18.32
C GLU A 28 -2.66 15.18 16.81
N ILE A 29 -3.36 16.00 16.04
CA ILE A 29 -3.27 16.09 14.59
C ILE A 29 -2.95 17.55 14.26
N LYS A 30 -1.86 17.78 13.56
CA LYS A 30 -1.44 19.10 13.09
C LYS A 30 -1.41 19.12 11.57
N LEU A 31 -2.04 20.14 10.97
CA LEU A 31 -1.91 20.46 9.55
C LEU A 31 -1.18 21.79 9.42
N ASP A 32 -0.12 21.81 8.62
CA ASP A 32 0.71 22.98 8.35
C ASP A 32 0.50 23.43 6.89
N ILE A 33 -0.21 24.54 6.72
CA ILE A 33 -0.70 25.03 5.44
C ILE A 33 0.07 26.29 5.09
N SER A 34 0.90 26.20 4.04
CA SER A 34 1.69 27.33 3.57
C SER A 34 0.84 28.35 2.78
N SER A 35 1.32 29.59 2.70
CA SER A 35 0.68 30.61 1.87
C SER A 35 0.61 30.21 0.38
N GLY A 36 -0.49 30.56 -0.26
CA GLY A 36 -0.79 30.22 -1.65
C GLY A 36 -1.17 28.75 -1.88
N THR A 37 -1.47 27.99 -0.81
CA THR A 37 -2.09 26.66 -0.94
C THR A 37 -3.51 26.75 -1.49
N PHE A 38 -4.24 27.83 -1.16
CA PHE A 38 -5.59 28.11 -1.64
C PHE A 38 -5.67 29.50 -2.27
N THR A 39 -6.35 29.60 -3.41
CA THR A 39 -6.62 30.87 -4.14
C THR A 39 -8.00 31.45 -3.84
N SER A 40 -8.87 30.68 -3.18
CA SER A 40 -10.19 31.09 -2.71
C SER A 40 -10.36 30.74 -1.23
N THR A 41 -11.31 31.41 -0.55
CA THR A 41 -11.67 31.06 0.83
C THR A 41 -12.11 29.61 0.89
N THR A 42 -11.46 28.83 1.74
CA THR A 42 -11.65 27.38 1.84
C THR A 42 -12.03 27.01 3.27
N THR A 43 -13.10 26.24 3.43
CA THR A 43 -13.43 25.61 4.71
C THR A 43 -12.72 24.27 4.78
N ILE A 44 -11.95 24.03 5.84
CA ILE A 44 -11.33 22.73 6.13
C ILE A 44 -11.93 22.19 7.41
N THR A 45 -12.36 20.94 7.39
CA THR A 45 -12.78 20.17 8.56
C THR A 45 -11.82 19.00 8.75
N VAL A 46 -11.22 18.91 9.93
CA VAL A 46 -10.36 17.80 10.32
C VAL A 46 -11.08 16.98 11.37
N THR A 47 -11.22 15.68 11.14
CA THR A 47 -11.91 14.75 12.06
C THR A 47 -11.05 13.52 12.32
N ARG A 48 -10.83 13.15 13.59
CA ARG A 48 -10.16 11.89 13.94
C ARG A 48 -11.14 10.72 13.76
N LYS A 49 -10.71 9.67 13.06
CA LYS A 49 -11.49 8.48 12.74
C LYS A 49 -10.84 7.25 13.38
N THR A 50 -11.68 6.39 13.97
CA THR A 50 -11.26 5.13 14.62
C THR A 50 -11.94 3.90 14.00
N ASP A 51 -12.97 4.13 13.19
CA ASP A 51 -13.77 3.15 12.44
C ASP A 51 -13.34 3.16 10.96
N LEU A 52 -12.14 2.65 10.69
CA LEU A 52 -11.54 2.71 9.36
C LEU A 52 -11.70 1.41 8.58
N LEU A 53 -11.70 1.57 7.25
CA LEU A 53 -11.56 0.45 6.33
C LEU A 53 -10.15 -0.15 6.47
N THR A 54 -10.08 -1.47 6.53
CA THR A 54 -8.80 -2.19 6.52
C THR A 54 -8.30 -2.35 5.07
N PRO A 55 -6.99 -2.37 4.83
CA PRO A 55 -6.43 -2.73 3.53
C PRO A 55 -6.97 -4.08 3.05
N ASP A 56 -7.31 -4.15 1.76
CA ASP A 56 -7.72 -5.39 1.11
C ASP A 56 -6.52 -6.33 1.06
N THR A 57 -6.61 -7.48 1.74
CA THR A 57 -5.48 -8.41 1.87
C THR A 57 -5.10 -9.10 0.56
N PHE A 58 -5.98 -9.12 -0.43
CA PHE A 58 -5.71 -9.67 -1.76
C PHE A 58 -4.99 -8.65 -2.65
N LYS A 59 -5.42 -7.38 -2.59
CA LYS A 59 -4.81 -6.29 -3.39
C LYS A 59 -3.56 -5.70 -2.74
N GLN A 60 -3.52 -5.64 -1.42
CA GLN A 60 -2.51 -4.96 -0.61
C GLN A 60 -1.98 -5.86 0.52
N PRO A 61 -1.47 -7.08 0.22
CA PRO A 61 -1.09 -8.08 1.23
C PRO A 61 0.03 -7.62 2.18
N ASN A 62 0.78 -6.58 1.80
CA ASN A 62 1.89 -6.02 2.54
C ASN A 62 1.50 -4.84 3.45
N LEU A 63 0.22 -4.50 3.52
CA LEU A 63 -0.29 -3.40 4.35
C LEU A 63 -1.13 -3.93 5.50
N LYS A 64 -0.90 -3.38 6.69
CA LYS A 64 -1.71 -3.63 7.88
C LYS A 64 -2.24 -2.33 8.45
N GLY A 65 -3.57 -2.15 8.41
CA GLY A 65 -4.22 -0.96 8.97
C GLY A 65 -4.08 -0.90 10.48
N THR A 66 -3.80 0.29 11.03
CA THR A 66 -3.74 0.51 12.48
C THR A 66 -5.12 0.81 13.08
N GLY A 67 -6.10 1.22 12.27
CA GLY A 67 -7.35 1.81 12.75
C GLY A 67 -7.22 3.27 13.21
N ILE A 68 -6.03 3.87 13.14
CA ILE A 68 -5.77 5.28 13.49
C ILE A 68 -5.86 6.13 12.23
N GLY A 69 -6.85 7.01 12.14
CA GLY A 69 -7.11 7.73 10.90
C GLY A 69 -7.67 9.12 11.09
N ILE A 70 -7.70 9.83 9.97
CA ILE A 70 -8.04 11.24 9.90
C ILE A 70 -8.82 11.47 8.63
N GLN A 71 -9.99 12.06 8.75
CA GLN A 71 -10.68 12.66 7.60
C GLN A 71 -10.29 14.13 7.53
N VAL A 72 -9.85 14.56 6.35
CA VAL A 72 -9.69 15.99 6.05
C VAL A 72 -10.63 16.31 4.90
N ASP A 73 -11.71 17.02 5.21
CA ASP A 73 -12.66 17.52 4.22
C ASP A 73 -12.35 18.98 3.94
N ALA A 74 -12.28 19.35 2.66
CA ALA A 74 -12.12 20.75 2.26
C ALA A 74 -13.05 21.10 1.11
N SER A 75 -13.55 22.35 1.11
CA SER A 75 -14.37 22.86 0.00
C SER A 75 -13.61 22.90 -1.33
N THR A 76 -12.28 22.98 -1.29
CA THR A 76 -11.39 22.91 -2.46
C THR A 76 -10.10 22.18 -2.08
N GLN A 77 -9.55 21.39 -3.00
CA GLN A 77 -8.28 20.68 -2.81
C GLN A 77 -7.09 21.66 -2.83
N PRO A 78 -6.01 21.37 -2.08
CA PRO A 78 -4.85 22.24 -2.02
C PRO A 78 -4.08 22.24 -3.36
N LEU A 79 -3.56 23.41 -3.76
CA LEU A 79 -2.72 23.54 -4.96
C LEU A 79 -1.23 23.27 -4.70
N LYS A 80 -0.85 23.26 -3.43
CA LYS A 80 0.51 22.94 -2.96
C LYS A 80 0.43 21.82 -1.93
N PRO A 81 1.50 21.02 -1.79
CA PRO A 81 1.54 20.00 -0.76
C PRO A 81 1.42 20.61 0.65
N VAL A 82 0.67 19.94 1.52
CA VAL A 82 0.42 20.31 2.92
C VAL A 82 1.09 19.29 3.82
N THR A 83 1.71 19.75 4.91
CA THR A 83 2.32 18.83 5.88
C THR A 83 1.30 18.43 6.93
N ILE A 84 1.12 17.14 7.14
CA ILE A 84 0.29 16.57 8.21
C ILE A 84 1.20 15.89 9.22
N THR A 85 1.01 16.20 10.50
CA THR A 85 1.59 15.46 11.62
C THR A 85 0.47 14.76 12.37
N VAL A 86 0.63 13.46 12.60
CA VAL A 86 -0.32 12.63 13.31
C VAL A 86 0.37 11.98 14.49
N SER A 87 -0.10 12.27 15.70
CA SER A 87 0.31 11.55 16.90
C SER A 87 -0.57 10.32 17.12
N TYR A 88 0.07 9.27 17.61
CA TYR A 88 -0.53 8.02 18.03
C TYR A 88 -0.10 7.66 19.45
N THR A 89 -0.71 6.63 20.02
CA THR A 89 -0.33 6.06 21.31
C THR A 89 0.06 4.61 21.16
N ASP A 90 0.98 4.14 22.02
CA ASP A 90 1.38 2.74 22.07
C ASP A 90 0.17 1.82 22.28
N ALA A 91 -0.82 2.27 23.08
CA ALA A 91 -2.06 1.54 23.30
C ALA A 91 -2.88 1.34 22.01
N GLU A 92 -2.95 2.35 21.13
CA GLU A 92 -3.62 2.23 19.83
C GLU A 92 -2.87 1.25 18.91
N LEU A 93 -1.53 1.30 18.90
CA LEU A 93 -0.71 0.37 18.11
C LEU A 93 -0.79 -1.07 18.62
N ILE A 94 -0.76 -1.27 19.94
CA ILE A 94 -0.92 -2.58 20.58
C ILE A 94 -2.30 -3.17 20.26
N ALA A 95 -3.36 -2.36 20.29
CA ALA A 95 -4.70 -2.80 19.91
C ALA A 95 -4.76 -3.24 18.43
N ALA A 96 -3.97 -2.62 17.56
CA ALA A 96 -3.78 -3.04 16.18
C ALA A 96 -2.79 -4.21 16.00
N GLY A 97 -2.15 -4.68 17.06
CA GLY A 97 -1.12 -5.71 17.03
C GLY A 97 0.15 -5.27 16.27
N ILE A 98 0.52 -4.00 16.39
CA ILE A 98 1.71 -3.41 15.78
C ILE A 98 2.76 -3.20 16.86
N THR A 99 3.97 -3.70 16.60
CA THR A 99 5.12 -3.60 17.52
C THR A 99 6.32 -2.91 16.89
N ASN A 100 6.36 -2.78 15.56
CA ASN A 100 7.42 -2.08 14.84
C ASN A 100 6.88 -0.78 14.24
N GLU A 101 7.26 0.33 14.87
CA GLU A 101 6.85 1.68 14.49
C GLU A 101 7.66 2.28 13.33
N THR A 102 8.85 1.73 13.05
CA THR A 102 9.72 2.23 11.97
C THR A 102 9.14 1.98 10.58
N ASP A 103 8.19 1.03 10.49
CA ASP A 103 7.48 0.66 9.27
C ASP A 103 6.11 1.31 9.13
N LEU A 104 5.79 2.27 10.00
CA LEU A 104 4.57 3.06 9.88
C LEU A 104 4.69 4.08 8.75
N VAL A 105 3.65 4.12 7.93
CA VAL A 105 3.45 5.11 6.88
C VAL A 105 2.06 5.71 7.00
N LEU A 106 1.90 6.95 6.52
CA LEU A 106 0.57 7.51 6.32
C LEU A 106 0.09 7.11 4.92
N ALA A 107 -1.13 6.59 4.82
CA ALA A 107 -1.74 6.26 3.55
C ALA A 107 -3.04 7.03 3.35
N ARG A 108 -3.33 7.42 2.12
CA ARG A 108 -4.61 8.02 1.70
C ARG A 108 -5.51 6.95 1.13
N TYR A 109 -6.80 6.98 1.46
CA TYR A 109 -7.77 6.12 0.81
C TYR A 109 -8.14 6.67 -0.57
N ASP A 110 -8.10 5.82 -1.58
CA ASP A 110 -8.56 6.11 -2.93
C ASP A 110 -9.95 5.49 -3.14
N GLU A 111 -10.96 6.34 -3.27
CA GLU A 111 -12.36 5.91 -3.43
C GLU A 111 -12.64 5.27 -4.79
N ASP A 112 -11.84 5.54 -5.82
CA ASP A 112 -12.05 4.99 -7.16
C ASP A 112 -11.54 3.55 -7.23
N THR A 113 -10.34 3.30 -6.69
CA THR A 113 -9.73 1.97 -6.70
C THR A 113 -10.07 1.12 -5.47
N LYS A 114 -10.60 1.75 -4.42
CA LYS A 114 -10.84 1.17 -3.08
C LYS A 114 -9.56 0.68 -2.41
N GLU A 115 -8.45 1.39 -2.61
CA GLU A 115 -7.11 1.02 -2.13
C GLU A 115 -6.47 2.13 -1.30
N TRP A 116 -5.56 1.75 -0.40
CA TRP A 116 -4.74 2.68 0.37
C TRP A 116 -3.47 3.05 -0.40
N VAL A 117 -3.34 4.30 -0.82
CA VAL A 117 -2.15 4.84 -1.49
C VAL A 117 -1.15 5.30 -0.43
N ILE A 118 0.03 4.68 -0.37
CA ILE A 118 1.10 5.06 0.55
C ILE A 118 1.62 6.45 0.20
N LEU A 119 1.75 7.31 1.20
CA LEU A 119 2.26 8.66 1.05
C LEU A 119 3.72 8.74 1.46
N SER A 120 4.40 9.80 1.03
CA SER A 120 5.73 10.13 1.52
C SER A 120 5.62 10.60 2.97
N SER A 121 5.99 9.71 3.90
CA SER A 121 5.89 9.96 5.33
C SER A 121 7.14 9.50 6.10
N THR A 122 7.45 10.19 7.18
CA THR A 122 8.54 9.88 8.10
C THR A 122 7.95 9.58 9.48
N PRO A 123 7.98 8.31 9.94
CA PRO A 123 7.63 7.98 11.31
C PRO A 123 8.73 8.48 12.26
N ILE A 124 8.33 8.97 13.42
CA ILE A 124 9.20 9.41 14.52
C ILE A 124 8.76 8.64 15.78
N PRO A 125 9.18 7.37 15.93
CA PRO A 125 8.75 6.52 17.05
C PRO A 125 9.08 7.09 18.42
N ALA A 126 10.21 7.79 18.56
CA ALA A 126 10.61 8.40 19.84
C ALA A 126 9.62 9.48 20.34
N GLU A 127 8.77 10.01 19.46
CA GLU A 127 7.74 11.00 19.79
C GLU A 127 6.31 10.49 19.57
N ASN A 128 6.14 9.23 19.17
CA ASN A 128 4.86 8.64 18.77
C ASN A 128 4.11 9.44 17.71
N LYS A 129 4.84 9.87 16.66
CA LYS A 129 4.29 10.71 15.59
C LYS A 129 4.68 10.21 14.22
N ILE A 130 3.88 10.56 13.23
CA ILE A 130 4.23 10.45 11.82
C ILE A 130 4.02 11.79 11.13
N ILE A 131 4.99 12.21 10.31
CA ILE A 131 4.91 13.41 9.49
C ILE A 131 4.78 12.98 8.04
N ALA A 132 3.81 13.52 7.31
CA ALA A 132 3.59 13.21 5.90
C ALA A 132 3.31 14.47 5.10
N THR A 133 3.67 14.43 3.82
CA THR A 133 3.30 15.47 2.85
C THR A 133 2.13 14.96 2.01
N VAL A 134 1.06 15.75 1.91
CA VAL A 134 -0.16 15.38 1.19
C VAL A 134 -0.53 16.42 0.15
N GLU A 135 -0.96 15.97 -1.02
CA GLU A 135 -1.42 16.84 -2.12
C GLU A 135 -2.93 16.81 -2.31
N GLN A 136 -3.61 15.86 -1.68
CA GLN A 136 -5.06 15.71 -1.75
C GLN A 136 -5.59 15.38 -0.37
N PHE A 137 -6.55 16.16 0.09
CA PHE A 137 -7.30 15.93 1.31
C PHE A 137 -8.40 14.89 1.07
N SER A 138 -8.47 13.91 1.96
CA SER A 138 -9.38 12.76 1.90
C SER A 138 -9.36 12.05 3.27
N LEU A 139 -9.68 10.76 3.27
CA LEU A 139 -9.45 9.85 4.38
C LEU A 139 -8.00 9.38 4.41
N PHE A 140 -7.38 9.46 5.57
CA PHE A 140 -6.02 8.99 5.83
C PHE A 140 -6.00 7.99 6.97
N GLN A 141 -5.03 7.08 6.94
CA GLN A 141 -4.81 6.11 8.00
C GLN A 141 -3.31 5.87 8.18
N ILE A 142 -2.87 5.71 9.42
CA ILE A 142 -1.54 5.16 9.71
C ILE A 142 -1.60 3.67 9.41
N ILE A 143 -0.68 3.17 8.60
CA ILE A 143 -0.61 1.77 8.19
C ILE A 143 0.81 1.27 8.43
N GLN A 144 0.95 0.03 8.87
CA GLN A 144 2.23 -0.64 8.91
C GLN A 144 2.48 -1.33 7.56
N ILE A 145 3.65 -1.09 6.97
CA ILE A 145 4.16 -1.92 5.88
C ILE A 145 4.73 -3.20 6.52
N THR A 146 3.98 -4.29 6.48
CA THR A 146 4.37 -5.57 7.10
C THR A 146 5.48 -6.29 6.36
N THR A 147 5.65 -5.95 5.08
CA THR A 147 6.75 -6.39 4.23
C THR A 147 7.11 -5.25 3.28
N ARG A 148 8.26 -4.59 3.51
CA ARG A 148 8.82 -3.72 2.49
C ARG A 148 9.38 -4.63 1.39
N PRO A 149 9.11 -4.36 0.10
CA PRO A 149 10.07 -4.74 -0.93
C PRO A 149 11.41 -4.21 -0.46
N ARG A 150 12.35 -5.09 -0.12
CA ARG A 150 13.72 -4.65 0.10
C ARG A 150 14.13 -3.92 -1.18
N ALA A 151 14.59 -2.67 -1.06
CA ALA A 151 15.00 -1.88 -2.21
C ALA A 151 15.94 -2.74 -3.08
N GLY A 152 15.52 -3.02 -4.32
CA GLY A 152 16.22 -3.91 -5.25
C GLY A 152 15.47 -5.18 -5.64
N GLU A 153 14.36 -5.55 -4.98
CA GLU A 153 13.53 -6.67 -5.43
C GLU A 153 12.50 -6.20 -6.46
N THR A 154 12.81 -6.38 -7.74
CA THR A 154 11.87 -6.18 -8.84
C THR A 154 11.32 -7.51 -9.32
N VAL A 155 10.04 -7.57 -9.69
CA VAL A 155 9.44 -8.75 -10.33
C VAL A 155 8.76 -8.31 -11.63
N THR A 156 9.17 -8.92 -12.74
CA THR A 156 8.61 -8.68 -14.07
C THR A 156 8.19 -10.00 -14.69
N VAL A 157 7.00 -10.03 -15.28
CA VAL A 157 6.55 -11.15 -16.11
C VAL A 157 6.54 -10.68 -17.56
N TYR A 158 7.34 -11.33 -18.39
CA TYR A 158 7.43 -11.10 -19.82
C TYR A 158 6.37 -11.94 -20.53
N HIS A 159 5.58 -11.26 -21.36
CA HIS A 159 4.48 -11.76 -22.19
C HIS A 159 3.20 -12.06 -21.39
N GLY A 160 2.21 -11.16 -21.54
CA GLY A 160 0.89 -11.31 -20.94
C GLY A 160 -0.07 -12.20 -21.74
N VAL A 161 0.29 -12.55 -22.98
CA VAL A 161 -0.44 -13.47 -23.85
C VAL A 161 0.60 -14.37 -24.53
N PHE A 162 0.41 -15.70 -24.53
CA PHE A 162 1.31 -16.63 -25.23
C PHE A 162 0.59 -17.91 -25.68
N ASP A 163 1.16 -18.57 -26.68
CA ASP A 163 0.73 -19.87 -27.21
C ASP A 163 1.74 -21.00 -26.91
N PRO A 164 1.46 -21.87 -25.91
CA PRO A 164 2.34 -22.99 -25.59
C PRO A 164 2.39 -24.06 -26.70
N ALA A 165 1.39 -24.14 -27.60
CA ALA A 165 1.37 -25.14 -28.67
C ALA A 165 2.35 -24.80 -29.81
N SER A 166 2.62 -23.51 -30.03
CA SER A 166 3.69 -23.04 -30.93
C SER A 166 5.08 -22.97 -30.26
N GLY A 167 5.18 -23.40 -28.99
CA GLY A 167 6.44 -23.43 -28.23
C GLY A 167 6.78 -22.12 -27.53
N GLU A 168 5.84 -21.19 -27.42
CA GLU A 168 6.04 -19.98 -26.63
C GLU A 168 6.06 -20.28 -25.13
N LYS A 169 6.65 -19.36 -24.37
CA LYS A 169 6.81 -19.46 -22.93
C LYS A 169 6.79 -18.09 -22.28
N VAL A 170 6.47 -18.08 -21.00
CA VAL A 170 6.41 -16.88 -20.17
C VAL A 170 7.69 -16.80 -19.35
N GLY A 171 8.37 -15.66 -19.45
CA GLY A 171 9.56 -15.37 -18.66
C GLY A 171 9.19 -14.66 -17.36
N ILE A 172 9.66 -15.18 -16.24
CA ILE A 172 9.42 -14.63 -14.91
C ILE A 172 10.76 -14.17 -14.36
N ALA A 173 11.04 -12.87 -14.48
CA ALA A 173 12.28 -12.27 -14.00
C ALA A 173 12.09 -11.65 -12.63
N TYR A 174 13.05 -11.89 -11.75
CA TYR A 174 13.09 -11.23 -10.45
C TYR A 174 14.50 -11.06 -9.93
N THR A 175 14.66 -10.08 -9.07
CA THR A 175 15.92 -9.78 -8.38
C THR A 175 15.74 -10.04 -6.89
N LEU A 176 16.69 -10.75 -6.28
CA LEU A 176 16.78 -10.95 -4.84
C LEU A 176 17.89 -10.08 -4.28
N SER A 177 17.51 -9.17 -3.38
CA SER A 177 18.47 -8.30 -2.68
C SER A 177 19.24 -9.03 -1.58
N GLY A 178 18.70 -10.14 -1.08
CA GLY A 178 19.32 -11.04 -0.11
C GLY A 178 18.86 -12.48 -0.30
N ALA A 179 19.57 -13.43 0.32
CA ALA A 179 19.17 -14.84 0.25
C ALA A 179 17.82 -15.07 0.96
N GLY A 180 17.01 -15.98 0.41
CA GLY A 180 15.77 -16.42 1.04
C GLY A 180 14.89 -17.29 0.15
N GLU A 181 13.72 -17.62 0.68
CA GLU A 181 12.76 -18.52 0.03
C GLU A 181 12.01 -17.84 -1.10
N VAL A 182 11.90 -18.54 -2.24
CA VAL A 182 11.16 -18.10 -3.42
C VAL A 182 10.14 -19.16 -3.80
N LYS A 183 8.93 -18.72 -4.09
CA LYS A 183 7.83 -19.56 -4.54
C LYS A 183 7.15 -18.92 -5.75
N ILE A 184 7.09 -19.67 -6.85
CA ILE A 184 6.47 -19.27 -8.11
C ILE A 184 5.45 -20.34 -8.49
N VAL A 185 4.17 -19.99 -8.40
CA VAL A 185 3.05 -20.91 -8.58
C VAL A 185 2.08 -20.34 -9.60
N VAL A 186 1.49 -21.22 -10.39
CA VAL A 186 0.47 -20.88 -11.39
C VAL A 186 -0.88 -21.37 -10.93
N TYR A 187 -1.87 -20.48 -11.03
CA TYR A 187 -3.26 -20.73 -10.72
C TYR A 187 -4.11 -20.56 -11.98
N ASP A 188 -5.22 -21.29 -12.06
CA ASP A 188 -6.25 -21.03 -13.06
C ASP A 188 -7.17 -19.86 -12.66
N SER A 189 -8.13 -19.52 -13.52
CA SER A 189 -9.09 -18.44 -13.28
C SER A 189 -10.02 -18.67 -12.07
N LEU A 190 -10.09 -19.91 -11.55
CA LEU A 190 -10.87 -20.26 -10.36
C LEU A 190 -10.01 -20.26 -9.09
N GLY A 191 -8.73 -19.87 -9.19
CA GLY A 191 -7.78 -19.86 -8.07
C GLY A 191 -7.27 -21.25 -7.67
N ARG A 192 -7.47 -22.28 -8.52
CA ARG A 192 -6.91 -23.61 -8.27
C ARG A 192 -5.45 -23.62 -8.70
N GLN A 193 -4.56 -24.10 -7.83
CA GLN A 193 -3.15 -24.29 -8.18
C GLN A 193 -3.06 -25.38 -9.25
N ILE A 194 -2.42 -25.05 -10.37
CA ILE A 194 -2.23 -25.98 -11.49
C ILE A 194 -0.78 -26.34 -11.74
N GLY A 195 0.17 -25.54 -11.25
CA GLY A 195 1.57 -25.73 -11.54
C GLY A 195 2.49 -25.02 -10.56
N THR A 196 3.63 -25.60 -10.26
CA THR A 196 4.74 -24.93 -9.57
C THR A 196 5.91 -24.74 -10.53
N VAL A 197 6.28 -23.49 -10.79
CA VAL A 197 7.43 -23.15 -11.64
C VAL A 197 8.73 -23.27 -10.84
N PHE A 198 8.71 -22.79 -9.60
CA PHE A 198 9.85 -22.89 -8.69
C PHE A 198 9.38 -22.83 -7.23
N ALA A 199 10.01 -23.61 -6.36
CA ALA A 199 9.86 -23.51 -4.92
C ALA A 199 11.18 -23.88 -4.24
N GLY A 200 11.76 -22.96 -3.47
CA GLY A 200 12.99 -23.24 -2.71
C GLY A 200 13.78 -21.98 -2.37
N SER A 201 14.93 -22.17 -1.72
CA SER A 201 15.81 -21.07 -1.31
C SER A 201 16.76 -20.65 -2.45
N ARG A 202 16.95 -19.34 -2.63
CA ARG A 202 17.91 -18.75 -3.57
C ARG A 202 18.79 -17.72 -2.86
N ASN A 203 20.00 -17.55 -3.35
CA ASN A 203 20.92 -16.52 -2.88
C ASN A 203 20.55 -15.16 -3.48
N THR A 204 21.24 -14.10 -3.04
CA THR A 204 21.14 -12.78 -3.70
C THR A 204 21.54 -12.89 -5.18
N GLY A 205 20.81 -12.21 -6.07
CA GLY A 205 21.06 -12.25 -7.51
C GLY A 205 19.84 -12.01 -8.39
N ASN A 206 20.06 -12.02 -9.70
CA ASN A 206 19.01 -11.92 -10.71
C ASN A 206 18.64 -13.31 -11.23
N TYR A 207 17.35 -13.53 -11.40
CA TYR A 207 16.80 -14.81 -11.79
C TYR A 207 15.78 -14.65 -12.91
N LEU A 208 15.72 -15.66 -13.77
CA LEU A 208 14.75 -15.78 -14.85
C LEU A 208 14.26 -17.22 -14.91
N ASP A 209 13.04 -17.43 -14.45
CA ASP A 209 12.35 -18.72 -14.53
C ASP A 209 11.37 -18.72 -15.71
N TRP A 210 11.02 -19.90 -16.20
CA TRP A 210 10.18 -20.06 -17.39
C TRP A 210 8.97 -20.91 -17.08
N TRP A 211 7.79 -20.41 -17.44
CA TRP A 211 6.59 -21.22 -17.51
C TRP A 211 6.25 -21.56 -18.96
N TYR A 212 6.16 -22.85 -19.25
CA TYR A 212 5.92 -23.39 -20.59
C TYR A 212 4.44 -23.68 -20.87
N GLY A 213 3.52 -23.11 -20.09
CA GLY A 213 2.09 -23.40 -20.19
C GLY A 213 1.74 -24.84 -19.80
N LYS A 214 2.50 -25.43 -18.87
CA LYS A 214 2.30 -26.81 -18.37
C LYS A 214 1.77 -26.82 -16.94
N ASN A 215 0.97 -27.83 -16.62
CA ASN A 215 0.54 -28.15 -15.25
C ASN A 215 1.59 -29.06 -14.55
N ASP A 216 1.35 -29.40 -13.27
CA ASP A 216 2.20 -30.30 -12.49
C ASP A 216 2.24 -31.75 -13.04
N SER A 217 1.32 -32.11 -13.94
CA SER A 217 1.32 -33.40 -14.67
C SER A 217 2.05 -33.31 -16.02
N GLU A 218 2.77 -32.22 -16.29
CA GLU A 218 3.46 -31.89 -17.54
C GLU A 218 2.56 -31.71 -18.78
N GLU A 219 1.25 -31.63 -18.59
CA GLU A 219 0.27 -31.44 -19.65
C GLU A 219 0.12 -29.95 -19.98
N THR A 220 -0.02 -29.64 -21.27
CA THR A 220 -0.30 -28.28 -21.72
C THR A 220 -1.69 -27.84 -21.26
N VAL A 221 -1.76 -26.67 -20.63
CA VAL A 221 -3.01 -26.11 -20.13
C VAL A 221 -3.90 -25.61 -21.28
N ALA A 222 -5.21 -25.55 -21.04
CA ALA A 222 -6.17 -25.06 -22.02
C ALA A 222 -6.01 -23.54 -22.27
N SER A 223 -6.61 -23.05 -23.36
CA SER A 223 -6.74 -21.60 -23.56
C SER A 223 -7.56 -20.98 -22.44
N GLY A 224 -7.09 -19.87 -21.89
CA GLY A 224 -7.72 -19.25 -20.73
C GLY A 224 -6.84 -18.23 -20.02
N VAL A 225 -7.38 -17.69 -18.92
CA VAL A 225 -6.66 -16.76 -18.05
C VAL A 225 -6.03 -17.53 -16.91
N TYR A 226 -4.76 -17.27 -16.67
CA TYR A 226 -3.95 -17.84 -15.61
C TYR A 226 -3.31 -16.74 -14.76
N LEU A 227 -3.06 -17.05 -13.50
CA LEU A 227 -2.45 -16.13 -12.54
C LEU A 227 -1.13 -16.73 -12.07
N ILE A 228 -0.03 -16.02 -12.30
CA ILE A 228 1.29 -16.38 -11.79
C ILE A 228 1.48 -15.62 -10.47
N TYR A 229 1.53 -16.37 -9.38
CA TYR A 229 1.86 -15.89 -8.05
C TYR A 229 3.36 -16.04 -7.82
N ILE A 230 4.01 -14.96 -7.42
CA ILE A 230 5.45 -14.90 -7.17
C ILE A 230 5.63 -14.35 -5.77
N GLU A 231 6.28 -15.12 -4.92
CA GLU A 231 6.60 -14.79 -3.55
C GLU A 231 8.12 -14.91 -3.37
N THR A 232 8.75 -13.79 -3.03
CA THR A 232 10.14 -13.68 -2.59
C THR A 232 10.12 -13.19 -1.13
N PRO A 233 11.28 -13.13 -0.44
CA PRO A 233 11.34 -12.65 0.94
C PRO A 233 10.81 -11.22 1.13
N GLY A 234 10.93 -10.36 0.12
CA GLY A 234 10.46 -8.96 0.18
C GLY A 234 9.23 -8.66 -0.67
N VAL A 235 8.87 -9.49 -1.66
CA VAL A 235 7.84 -9.16 -2.65
C VAL A 235 6.87 -10.31 -2.84
N LYS A 236 5.57 -10.00 -2.76
CA LYS A 236 4.50 -10.89 -3.20
C LYS A 236 3.73 -10.20 -4.31
N VAL A 237 3.71 -10.79 -5.50
CA VAL A 237 2.98 -10.26 -6.64
C VAL A 237 2.21 -11.35 -7.35
N MET A 238 1.06 -10.96 -7.88
CA MET A 238 0.27 -11.80 -8.77
C MET A 238 0.19 -11.13 -10.14
N LYS A 239 0.48 -11.88 -11.21
CA LYS A 239 0.48 -11.38 -12.58
C LYS A 239 -0.43 -12.24 -13.44
N LYS A 240 -1.28 -11.57 -14.22
CA LYS A 240 -2.21 -12.21 -15.15
C LYS A 240 -1.49 -12.56 -16.45
N VAL A 241 -1.75 -13.76 -16.93
CA VAL A 241 -1.28 -14.28 -18.22
C VAL A 241 -2.45 -14.91 -18.96
N VAL A 242 -2.50 -14.73 -20.27
CA VAL A 242 -3.50 -15.36 -21.14
C VAL A 242 -2.81 -16.43 -21.97
N VAL A 243 -3.32 -17.66 -21.88
CA VAL A 243 -2.92 -18.75 -22.75
C VAL A 243 -3.89 -18.77 -23.93
N VAL A 244 -3.36 -18.73 -25.14
CA VAL A 244 -4.12 -18.96 -26.37
C VAL A 244 -3.58 -20.22 -27.03
N LYS A 245 -4.43 -20.94 -27.77
CA LYS A 245 -4.06 -22.14 -28.53
C LYS A 245 -4.77 -22.07 -29.87
#